data_AF-A0A813IX61-F1
#
_entry.id   AF-A0A813IX61-F1
#
_cell.length_a   1.000
_cell.length_b   1.000
_cell.length_c   1.000
_cell.angle_alpha   90.00
_cell.angle_beta   90.00
_cell.angle_gamma   90.00
#
_symmetry.space_group_name_H-M   'P 1'
#
loop_
_entity.id
_entity.type
_entity.pdbx_description
1 polymer ?
#
loop_
_entity_poly.entity_id
_entity_poly.type
_entity_poly.pdbx_seq_one_letter_code
_entity_poly.pdbx_strand_id
1 'polypeptide(L)'
;MEGQPPRKKRPQTQIDDVFPKTTGKLLLATTSEIRIVKSAAITTIIFPASHPVSQAIRKSGQAFSQAVKEQKGTQTLPSPHLSAFTALVRTVAEDKQAGKELVEAARKVLQCLKDVARLATVCKVSKCFKADQTRLEIAVSPDAHTFLRKCIDVWTLQGALEKPAAGPRRPLERALAERLNNQR
;
A
#
# COMPACT_ATOMS: atom_id res chain seq x y z
N MET A 1 12.60 -42.09 -50.24
CA MET A 1 12.75 -41.96 -48.77
C MET A 1 13.19 -40.54 -48.48
N GLU A 2 12.24 -39.67 -48.14
CA GLU A 2 12.49 -38.26 -47.86
C GLU A 2 13.07 -38.10 -46.44
N GLY A 3 14.27 -37.54 -46.34
CA GLY A 3 14.92 -37.26 -45.07
C GLY A 3 14.31 -36.02 -44.41
N GLN A 4 13.80 -36.18 -43.19
CA GLN A 4 13.36 -35.04 -42.37
C GLN A 4 14.54 -34.11 -42.07
N PRO A 5 14.38 -32.78 -42.18
CA PRO A 5 15.42 -31.84 -41.82
C PRO A 5 15.63 -31.81 -40.29
N PRO A 6 16.88 -31.59 -39.82
CA PRO A 6 17.18 -31.55 -38.41
C PRO A 6 16.46 -30.40 -37.71
N ARG A 7 15.76 -30.69 -36.60
CA ARG A 7 15.15 -29.68 -35.73
C ARG A 7 16.23 -28.75 -35.19
N LYS A 8 16.15 -27.45 -35.54
CA LYS A 8 16.96 -26.39 -34.93
C LYS A 8 16.78 -26.41 -33.41
N LYS A 9 17.83 -26.79 -32.67
CA LYS A 9 17.90 -26.62 -31.21
C LYS A 9 17.79 -25.12 -30.91
N ARG A 10 16.78 -24.72 -30.15
CA ARG A 10 16.69 -23.33 -29.64
C ARG A 10 17.90 -23.06 -28.73
N PRO A 11 18.49 -21.86 -28.77
CA PRO A 11 19.61 -21.51 -27.90
C PRO A 11 19.14 -21.47 -26.44
N GLN A 12 19.55 -22.48 -25.65
CA GLN A 12 19.26 -22.65 -24.23
C GLN A 12 19.75 -21.45 -23.39
N THR A 13 20.78 -20.75 -23.87
CA THR A 13 21.51 -19.68 -23.19
C THR A 13 20.73 -18.39 -22.95
N GLN A 14 19.58 -18.17 -23.58
CA GLN A 14 18.76 -16.97 -23.30
C GLN A 14 17.87 -17.09 -22.06
N ILE A 15 17.57 -18.32 -21.60
CA ILE A 15 16.67 -18.54 -20.45
C ILE A 15 17.47 -18.43 -19.14
N ASP A 16 18.73 -18.90 -19.15
CA ASP A 16 19.59 -18.99 -17.96
C ASP A 16 20.08 -17.63 -17.46
N ASP A 17 20.13 -16.60 -18.30
CA ASP A 17 20.54 -15.23 -17.90
C ASP A 17 19.35 -14.33 -17.53
N VAL A 18 18.17 -14.61 -18.06
CA VAL A 18 16.96 -13.81 -17.82
C VAL A 18 16.34 -14.15 -16.48
N PHE A 19 16.35 -15.43 -16.10
CA PHE A 19 15.78 -15.91 -14.83
C PHE A 19 16.49 -15.32 -13.60
N PRO A 20 17.83 -15.37 -13.45
CA PRO A 20 18.52 -14.82 -12.29
C PRO A 20 18.38 -13.29 -12.20
N LYS A 21 18.36 -12.59 -13.34
CA LYS A 21 18.18 -11.13 -13.39
C LYS A 21 16.76 -10.72 -13.01
N THR A 22 15.74 -11.46 -13.43
CA THR A 22 14.35 -11.18 -13.03
C THR A 22 14.10 -11.57 -11.57
N THR A 23 14.59 -12.72 -11.11
CA THR A 23 14.53 -13.12 -9.70
C THR A 23 15.29 -12.15 -8.81
N GLY A 24 16.48 -11.70 -9.21
CA GLY A 24 17.28 -10.72 -8.46
C GLY A 24 16.61 -9.35 -8.36
N LYS A 25 16.01 -8.85 -9.45
CA LYS A 25 15.21 -7.61 -9.44
C LYS A 25 13.98 -7.74 -8.54
N LEU A 26 13.27 -8.87 -8.63
CA LEU A 26 12.13 -9.16 -7.76
C LEU A 26 12.56 -9.20 -6.28
N LEU A 27 13.69 -9.85 -5.98
CA LEU A 27 14.24 -9.94 -4.64
C LEU A 27 14.62 -8.56 -4.09
N LEU A 28 15.31 -7.74 -4.87
CA LEU A 28 15.71 -6.38 -4.46
C LEU A 28 14.50 -5.47 -4.23
N ALA A 29 13.49 -5.52 -5.12
CA ALA A 29 12.24 -4.79 -4.95
C ALA A 29 11.51 -5.22 -3.67
N THR A 30 11.41 -6.54 -3.46
CA THR A 30 10.77 -7.12 -2.27
C THR A 30 11.53 -6.75 -1.00
N THR A 31 12.86 -6.78 -1.01
CA THR A 31 13.69 -6.42 0.16
C THR A 31 13.58 -4.94 0.52
N SER A 32 13.50 -4.06 -0.49
CA SER A 32 13.34 -2.62 -0.30
C SER A 32 11.97 -2.28 0.28
N GLU A 33 10.91 -2.90 -0.28
CA GLU A 33 9.56 -2.81 0.28
C GLU A 33 9.53 -3.34 1.71
N ILE A 34 10.12 -4.50 1.98
CA ILE A 34 10.21 -5.09 3.32
C ILE A 34 10.92 -4.13 4.28
N ARG A 35 11.98 -3.43 3.87
CA ARG A 35 12.73 -2.53 4.76
C ARG A 35 11.87 -1.34 5.16
N ILE A 36 11.21 -0.70 4.20
CA ILE A 36 10.33 0.45 4.43
C ILE A 36 9.10 0.04 5.27
N VAL A 37 8.49 -1.10 4.94
CA VAL A 37 7.32 -1.64 5.63
C VAL A 37 7.67 -2.10 7.05
N LYS A 38 8.84 -2.69 7.28
CA LYS A 38 9.25 -3.14 8.62
C LYS A 38 9.74 -2.03 9.54
N SER A 39 10.22 -0.91 9.00
CA SER A 39 10.61 0.26 9.82
C SER A 39 9.45 1.19 10.12
N ALA A 40 8.38 1.16 9.32
CA ALA A 40 7.24 2.03 9.50
C ALA A 40 6.26 1.47 10.53
N ALA A 41 5.69 2.33 11.38
CA ALA A 41 4.60 1.97 12.27
C ALA A 41 3.31 1.80 11.44
N ILE A 42 3.08 0.58 10.94
CA ILE A 42 1.94 0.28 10.08
C ILE A 42 0.69 0.06 10.92
N THR A 43 -0.32 0.88 10.66
CA THR A 43 -1.69 0.62 11.07
C THR A 43 -2.37 -0.26 10.03
N THR A 44 -3.05 -1.32 10.49
CA THR A 44 -3.78 -2.22 9.60
C THR A 44 -5.28 -2.09 9.86
N ILE A 45 -6.06 -1.88 8.80
CA ILE A 45 -7.50 -1.72 8.89
C ILE A 45 -8.15 -2.71 7.93
N ILE A 46 -9.17 -3.42 8.39
CA ILE A 46 -9.95 -4.36 7.57
C ILE A 46 -11.28 -3.71 7.27
N PHE A 47 -11.57 -3.50 6.00
CA PHE A 47 -12.84 -2.96 5.52
C PHE A 47 -13.69 -4.04 4.87
N PRO A 48 -15.02 -3.95 4.94
CA PRO A 48 -15.89 -4.61 3.98
C PRO A 48 -15.50 -4.22 2.54
N ALA A 49 -15.58 -5.17 1.61
CA ALA A 49 -15.26 -4.92 0.20
C ALA A 49 -16.21 -3.89 -0.43
N SER A 50 -17.44 -3.78 0.09
CA SER A 50 -18.44 -2.78 -0.31
C SER A 50 -18.16 -1.37 0.23
N HIS A 51 -17.29 -1.22 1.24
CA HIS A 51 -17.02 0.06 1.90
C HIS A 51 -16.50 1.12 0.90
N PRO A 52 -16.90 2.41 1.00
CA PRO A 52 -16.47 3.46 0.08
C PRO A 52 -14.95 3.56 -0.07
N VAL A 53 -14.21 3.47 1.03
CA VAL A 53 -12.74 3.45 1.06
C VAL A 53 -12.17 2.29 0.23
N SER A 54 -12.69 1.07 0.42
CA SER A 54 -12.26 -0.11 -0.35
C SER A 54 -12.46 0.08 -1.84
N GLN A 55 -13.59 0.65 -2.25
CA GLN A 55 -13.89 0.91 -3.66
C GLN A 55 -13.01 2.01 -4.24
N ALA A 56 -12.82 3.11 -3.52
CA ALA A 56 -12.03 4.25 -3.98
C ALA A 56 -10.57 3.88 -4.21
N ILE A 57 -9.96 3.13 -3.28
CA ILE A 57 -8.55 2.71 -3.43
C ILE A 57 -8.41 1.70 -4.57
N ARG A 58 -9.35 0.75 -4.73
CA ARG A 58 -9.35 -0.18 -5.88
C ARG A 58 -9.43 0.56 -7.21
N LYS A 59 -10.33 1.55 -7.32
CA LYS A 59 -10.46 2.41 -8.52
C LYS A 59 -9.17 3.19 -8.78
N SER A 60 -8.56 3.77 -7.75
CA SER A 60 -7.27 4.47 -7.88
C SER A 60 -6.15 3.54 -8.34
N GLY A 61 -6.05 2.32 -7.81
CA GLY A 61 -5.06 1.33 -8.24
C GLY A 61 -5.26 0.89 -9.69
N GLN A 62 -6.50 0.74 -10.15
CA GLN A 62 -6.83 0.45 -11.55
C GLN A 62 -6.46 1.61 -12.47
N ALA A 63 -6.84 2.84 -12.10
CA ALA A 63 -6.50 4.05 -12.86
C ALA A 63 -4.99 4.25 -12.97
N PHE A 64 -4.25 4.02 -11.87
CA PHE A 64 -2.79 4.06 -11.88
C PHE A 64 -2.22 2.99 -12.83
N SER A 65 -2.71 1.75 -12.75
CA SER A 65 -2.25 0.66 -13.62
C SER A 65 -2.55 0.91 -15.10
N GLN A 66 -3.69 1.54 -15.42
CA GLN A 66 -4.03 1.96 -16.78
C GLN A 66 -3.10 3.06 -17.26
N ALA A 67 -2.90 4.11 -16.46
CA ALA A 67 -1.98 5.20 -16.76
C ALA A 67 -0.54 4.71 -17.01
N VAL A 68 -0.06 3.74 -16.22
CA VAL A 68 1.27 3.10 -16.43
C VAL A 68 1.35 2.37 -17.77
N LYS A 69 0.27 1.71 -18.20
CA LYS A 69 0.24 0.98 -19.49
C LYS A 69 0.18 1.93 -20.69
N GLU A 70 -0.54 3.05 -20.53
CA GLU A 70 -0.73 4.06 -21.57
C GLU A 70 0.50 4.95 -21.74
N GLN A 71 1.18 5.29 -20.64
CA GLN A 71 2.43 6.03 -20.65
C GLN A 71 3.60 5.09 -20.98
N LYS A 72 3.79 4.81 -22.27
CA LYS A 72 5.01 4.16 -22.80
C LYS A 72 6.25 5.07 -22.69
N GLY A 73 6.66 5.43 -21.47
CA GLY A 73 8.04 5.82 -21.18
C GLY A 73 8.41 7.29 -20.95
N THR A 74 7.47 8.23 -20.74
CA THR A 74 7.84 9.67 -20.71
C THR A 74 7.33 10.52 -19.54
N GLN A 75 6.55 9.99 -18.59
CA GLN A 75 6.18 10.74 -17.39
C GLN A 75 6.33 9.91 -16.12
N THR A 76 6.92 10.52 -15.10
CA THR A 76 7.07 9.94 -13.77
C THR A 76 5.72 10.01 -13.06
N LEU A 77 4.95 8.92 -13.11
CA LEU A 77 3.71 8.83 -12.34
C LEU A 77 4.01 8.85 -10.84
N PRO A 78 3.18 9.49 -10.01
CA PRO A 78 3.33 9.44 -8.56
C PRO A 78 3.22 8.00 -8.08
N SER A 79 4.07 7.59 -7.13
CA SER A 79 4.12 6.21 -6.64
C SER A 79 2.73 5.65 -6.29
N PRO A 80 2.46 4.35 -6.55
CA PRO A 80 1.13 3.77 -6.42
C PRO A 80 0.51 3.94 -5.02
N HIS A 81 1.35 3.93 -3.98
CA HIS A 81 0.90 4.18 -2.60
C HIS A 81 0.39 5.60 -2.39
N LEU A 82 0.95 6.61 -3.06
CA LEU A 82 0.48 8.00 -2.98
C LEU A 82 -0.87 8.16 -3.66
N SER A 83 -1.09 7.47 -4.79
CA SER A 83 -2.40 7.44 -5.45
C SER A 83 -3.45 6.82 -4.54
N ALA A 84 -3.13 5.69 -3.92
CA ALA A 84 -4.01 5.02 -2.96
C ALA A 84 -4.32 5.91 -1.73
N PHE A 85 -3.31 6.56 -1.15
CA PHE A 85 -3.50 7.46 -0.02
C PHE A 85 -4.34 8.68 -0.39
N THR A 86 -4.11 9.27 -1.57
CA THR A 86 -4.91 10.40 -2.07
C THR A 86 -6.38 10.01 -2.25
N ALA A 87 -6.65 8.82 -2.77
CA ALA A 87 -8.02 8.31 -2.89
C ALA A 87 -8.69 8.14 -1.51
N LEU A 88 -7.94 7.65 -0.53
CA LEU A 88 -8.41 7.52 0.85
C LEU A 88 -8.72 8.90 1.48
N VAL A 89 -7.83 9.88 1.35
CA VAL A 89 -8.09 11.24 1.87
C VAL A 89 -9.30 11.86 1.17
N ARG A 90 -9.48 11.62 -0.13
CA ARG A 90 -10.66 12.08 -0.88
C ARG A 90 -11.95 11.47 -0.34
N THR A 91 -11.98 10.19 0.00
CA THR A 91 -13.18 9.59 0.62
C THR A 91 -13.55 10.26 1.94
N VAL A 92 -12.57 10.69 2.74
CA VAL A 92 -12.82 11.44 3.98
C VAL A 92 -13.33 12.85 3.69
N ALA A 93 -12.79 13.52 2.67
CA ALA A 93 -13.21 14.87 2.28
C ALA A 93 -14.65 14.94 1.72
N GLU A 94 -15.17 13.80 1.24
CA GLU A 94 -16.50 13.63 0.66
C GLU A 94 -17.50 12.99 1.65
N ASP A 95 -17.01 12.51 2.81
CA ASP A 95 -17.83 11.84 3.80
C ASP A 95 -18.68 12.84 4.59
N LYS A 96 -20.00 12.70 4.48
CA LYS A 96 -20.97 13.55 5.19
C LYS A 96 -21.07 13.22 6.68
N GLN A 97 -20.62 12.04 7.09
CA GLN A 97 -20.59 11.62 8.50
C GLN A 97 -19.30 12.04 9.20
N ALA A 98 -18.27 12.42 8.44
CA ALA A 98 -17.05 12.98 9.00
C ALA A 98 -17.33 14.38 9.58
N GLY A 99 -16.75 14.67 10.76
CA GLY A 99 -16.83 15.98 11.37
C GLY A 99 -16.20 17.07 10.47
N LYS A 100 -16.74 18.30 10.51
CA LYS A 100 -16.30 19.43 9.67
C LYS A 100 -14.78 19.66 9.70
N GLU A 101 -14.18 19.61 10.89
CA GLU A 101 -12.73 19.77 11.06
C GLU A 101 -11.92 18.72 10.30
N LEU A 102 -12.38 17.46 10.29
CA LEU A 102 -11.70 16.35 9.62
C LEU A 102 -11.80 16.50 8.10
N VAL A 103 -12.97 16.91 7.60
CA VAL A 103 -13.20 17.20 6.18
C VAL A 103 -12.31 18.34 5.71
N GLU A 104 -12.20 19.42 6.48
CA GLU A 104 -11.32 20.55 6.15
C GLU A 104 -9.85 20.14 6.16
N ALA A 105 -9.41 19.35 7.15
CA ALA A 105 -8.05 18.80 7.19
C ALA A 105 -7.77 17.93 5.96
N ALA A 106 -8.71 17.06 5.58
CA ALA A 106 -8.58 16.23 4.38
C ALA A 106 -8.48 17.07 3.10
N ARG A 107 -9.29 18.14 2.97
CA ARG A 107 -9.21 19.07 1.83
C ARG A 107 -7.87 19.80 1.76
N LYS A 108 -7.33 20.24 2.90
CA LYS A 108 -5.98 20.85 2.97
C LYS A 108 -4.89 19.90 2.49
N VAL A 109 -4.94 18.63 2.90
CA VAL A 109 -3.99 17.60 2.43
C VAL A 109 -4.09 17.41 0.90
N LEU A 110 -5.29 17.49 0.32
CA LEU A 110 -5.50 17.33 -1.12
C LEU A 110 -5.06 18.53 -1.97
N GLN A 111 -4.90 19.72 -1.38
CA GLN A 111 -4.49 20.92 -2.11
C GLN A 111 -3.03 20.88 -2.56
N CYS A 112 -2.18 20.06 -1.93
CA CYS A 112 -0.75 20.00 -2.23
C CYS A 112 -0.26 18.55 -2.32
N LEU A 113 0.01 18.08 -3.55
CA LEU A 113 0.55 16.74 -3.80
C LEU A 113 1.92 16.49 -3.14
N LYS A 114 2.72 17.55 -2.95
CA LYS A 114 4.01 17.46 -2.24
C LYS A 114 3.81 17.11 -0.77
N ASP A 115 2.74 17.64 -0.16
CA ASP A 115 2.40 17.33 1.22
C ASP A 115 1.94 15.87 1.36
N VAL A 116 1.16 15.35 0.41
CA VAL A 116 0.76 13.93 0.38
C VAL A 116 1.99 13.01 0.40
N ALA A 117 3.02 13.31 -0.39
CA ALA A 117 4.25 12.53 -0.43
C ALA A 117 5.05 12.58 0.88
N ARG A 118 5.00 13.71 1.60
CA ARG A 118 5.62 13.86 2.93
C ARG A 118 4.84 13.13 4.02
N LEU A 119 3.51 13.07 3.88
CA LEU A 119 2.62 12.54 4.90
C LEU A 119 2.46 11.03 4.81
N ALA A 120 2.45 10.42 3.63
CA ALA A 120 2.20 8.99 3.46
C ALA A 120 3.46 8.22 3.08
N THR A 121 3.92 7.35 3.98
CA THR A 121 5.08 6.46 3.73
C THR A 121 4.65 5.13 3.14
N VAL A 122 3.51 4.59 3.61
CA VAL A 122 2.93 3.34 3.11
C VAL A 122 1.42 3.53 3.00
N CYS A 123 0.85 3.12 1.88
CA CYS A 123 -0.60 2.95 1.74
C CYS A 123 -0.85 1.85 0.72
N LYS A 124 -1.22 0.67 1.21
CA LYS A 124 -1.36 -0.54 0.41
C LYS A 124 -2.67 -1.23 0.72
N VAL A 125 -3.34 -1.68 -0.32
CA VAL A 125 -4.51 -2.53 -0.21
C VAL A 125 -4.18 -3.96 -0.65
N SER A 126 -4.60 -4.93 0.15
CA SER A 126 -4.46 -6.36 -0.13
C SER A 126 -5.77 -7.11 0.16
N LYS A 127 -5.93 -8.28 -0.44
CA LYS A 127 -7.08 -9.14 -0.18
C LYS A 127 -6.94 -9.78 1.20
N CYS A 128 -8.06 -9.89 1.92
CA CYS A 128 -8.14 -10.74 3.10
C CYS A 128 -8.35 -12.21 2.72
N PHE A 129 -8.21 -13.11 3.69
CA PHE A 129 -8.63 -14.49 3.53
C PHE A 129 -10.14 -14.59 3.26
N LYS A 130 -10.93 -13.75 3.93
CA LYS A 130 -12.36 -13.59 3.64
C LYS A 130 -12.54 -12.70 2.39
N ALA A 131 -13.24 -13.22 1.39
CA ALA A 131 -13.38 -12.58 0.08
C ALA A 131 -14.19 -11.27 0.11
N ASP A 132 -15.07 -11.12 1.11
CA ASP A 132 -15.87 -9.94 1.39
C ASP A 132 -15.09 -8.84 2.14
N GLN A 133 -13.80 -9.05 2.41
CA GLN A 133 -12.97 -8.12 3.18
C GLN A 133 -11.73 -7.68 2.41
N THR A 134 -11.30 -6.47 2.71
CA THR A 134 -10.13 -5.83 2.13
C THR A 134 -9.24 -5.30 3.25
N ARG A 135 -7.95 -5.57 3.18
CA ARG A 135 -6.95 -5.09 4.14
C ARG A 135 -6.30 -3.82 3.60
N LEU A 136 -6.34 -2.75 4.37
CA LEU A 136 -5.55 -1.55 4.19
C LEU A 136 -4.38 -1.57 5.18
N GLU A 137 -3.17 -1.39 4.68
CA GLU A 137 -1.95 -1.18 5.46
C GLU A 137 -1.50 0.24 5.20
N ILE A 138 -1.45 1.06 6.25
CA ILE A 138 -1.14 2.48 6.15
C ILE A 138 -0.07 2.87 7.17
N ALA A 139 0.91 3.63 6.74
CA ALA A 139 1.89 4.28 7.60
C ALA A 139 2.06 5.72 7.13
N VAL A 140 1.98 6.64 8.08
CA VAL A 140 2.05 8.07 7.83
C VAL A 140 3.14 8.70 8.69
N SER A 141 3.58 9.90 8.35
CA SER A 141 4.54 10.66 9.15
C SER A 141 3.94 11.00 10.53
N PRO A 142 4.78 11.28 11.54
CA PRO A 142 4.31 11.69 12.86
C PRO A 142 3.33 12.86 12.82
N ASP A 143 3.55 13.84 11.95
CA ASP A 143 2.68 15.01 11.75
C ASP A 143 1.26 14.63 11.30
N ALA A 144 1.11 13.51 10.60
CA ALA A 144 -0.16 12.99 10.09
C ALA A 144 -0.83 11.98 11.02
N HIS A 145 -0.20 11.57 12.12
CA HIS A 145 -0.75 10.54 13.02
C HIS A 145 -2.12 10.93 13.59
N THR A 146 -2.27 12.17 14.06
CA THR A 146 -3.54 12.66 14.63
C THR A 146 -4.66 12.66 13.60
N PHE A 147 -4.35 13.08 12.36
CA PHE A 147 -5.29 13.02 11.25
C PHE A 147 -5.70 11.58 10.94
N LEU A 148 -4.73 10.67 10.82
CA LEU A 148 -5.00 9.26 10.56
C LEU A 148 -5.85 8.63 11.67
N ARG A 149 -5.59 8.95 12.95
CA ARG A 149 -6.39 8.44 14.08
C ARG A 149 -7.86 8.87 13.97
N LYS A 150 -8.12 10.16 13.70
CA LYS A 150 -9.48 10.66 13.50
C LYS A 150 -10.18 9.97 12.32
N CYS A 151 -9.47 9.71 11.23
CA CYS A 151 -10.00 8.95 10.10
C CYS A 151 -10.36 7.51 10.50
N ILE A 152 -9.49 6.83 11.25
CA ILE A 152 -9.72 5.48 11.75
C ILE A 152 -10.98 5.45 12.61
N ASP A 153 -11.14 6.39 13.55
CA ASP A 153 -12.30 6.40 14.44
C ASP A 153 -13.61 6.50 13.65
N VAL A 154 -13.68 7.36 12.62
CA VAL A 154 -14.83 7.46 11.70
C VAL A 154 -15.06 6.15 10.94
N TRP A 155 -14.01 5.56 10.36
CA TRP A 155 -14.13 4.31 9.62
C TRP A 155 -14.57 3.14 10.51
N THR A 156 -14.14 3.14 11.77
CA THR A 156 -14.51 2.10 12.73
C THR A 156 -16.02 2.18 13.04
N LEU A 157 -16.56 3.40 13.16
CA LEU A 157 -18.01 3.62 13.27
C LEU A 157 -18.78 3.17 12.01
N GLN A 158 -18.11 3.19 10.85
CA GLN A 158 -18.66 2.72 9.57
C GLN A 158 -18.47 1.20 9.33
N GLY A 159 -18.01 0.46 10.34
CA GLY A 159 -17.85 -0.99 10.29
C GLY A 159 -16.49 -1.47 9.81
N ALA A 160 -15.48 -0.60 9.73
CA ALA A 160 -14.09 -1.02 9.58
C ALA A 160 -13.57 -1.62 10.91
N LEU A 161 -12.62 -2.54 10.79
CA LEU A 161 -11.97 -3.17 11.94
C LEU A 161 -10.50 -2.78 11.95
N GLU A 162 -10.11 -1.96 12.93
CA GLU A 162 -8.70 -1.73 13.19
C GLU A 162 -8.07 -3.00 13.77
N LYS A 163 -7.07 -3.54 13.07
CA LYS A 163 -6.31 -4.67 13.57
C LYS A 163 -5.17 -4.13 14.43
N PRO A 164 -5.06 -4.56 15.70
CA PRO A 164 -3.93 -4.16 16.53
C PRO A 164 -2.64 -4.56 15.83
N ALA A 165 -1.61 -3.72 15.99
CA ALA A 165 -0.28 -3.99 15.45
C ALA A 165 0.11 -5.43 15.80
N ALA A 166 0.60 -6.17 14.81
CA ALA A 166 1.00 -7.55 15.06
C ALA A 166 2.06 -7.53 16.16
N GLY A 167 1.77 -8.21 17.27
CA GLY A 167 2.70 -8.30 18.38
C GLY A 167 4.06 -8.83 17.92
N PRO A 168 5.14 -8.46 18.63
CA PRO A 168 6.50 -8.89 18.29
C PRO A 168 6.57 -10.42 18.17
N ARG A 169 6.91 -10.89 16.98
CA ARG A 169 6.84 -12.33 16.66
C ARG A 169 8.08 -13.04 17.14
N ARG A 170 9.23 -12.36 17.07
CA ARG A 170 10.55 -12.91 17.36
C ARG A 170 11.03 -12.55 18.78
N PRO A 171 11.86 -13.39 19.42
CA PRO A 171 12.36 -13.13 20.78
C PRO A 171 13.02 -11.75 20.94
N LEU A 172 13.82 -11.34 19.96
CA LEU A 172 14.46 -10.00 19.94
C LEU A 172 13.45 -8.86 19.83
N GLU A 173 12.42 -9.02 19.00
CA GLU A 173 11.35 -8.02 18.86
C GLU A 173 10.55 -7.90 20.17
N ARG A 174 10.36 -9.01 20.90
CA ARG A 174 9.66 -9.02 22.20
C ARG A 174 10.47 -8.31 23.28
N ALA A 175 11.74 -8.64 23.41
CA ALA A 175 12.66 -8.00 24.35
C ALA A 175 12.78 -6.48 24.09
N LEU A 176 12.76 -6.06 22.82
CA LEU A 176 12.79 -4.65 22.45
C LEU A 176 11.47 -3.93 22.80
N ALA A 177 10.33 -4.57 22.52
CA ALA A 177 9.01 -4.03 22.85
C ALA A 177 8.80 -3.91 24.38
N GLU A 178 9.25 -4.89 25.16
CA GLU A 178 9.23 -4.84 26.63
C GLU A 178 10.07 -3.68 27.17
N ARG A 179 11.28 -3.47 26.62
CA ARG A 179 12.13 -2.34 27.00
C ARG A 179 11.51 -0.99 26.68
N LEU A 180 10.86 -0.86 25.52
CA LEU A 180 10.21 0.39 25.10
C LEU A 180 8.94 0.68 25.91
N ASN A 181 8.19 -0.35 26.33
CA ASN A 181 7.01 -0.19 27.16
C ASN A 181 7.34 0.14 28.62
N ASN A 182 8.48 -0.33 29.14
CA ASN A 182 8.93 -0.03 30.51
C ASN A 182 9.57 1.37 30.67
N GLN A 183 9.68 2.14 29.58
CA GLN A 183 10.20 3.52 29.58
C GLN A 183 9.09 4.58 29.48
N ARG A 184 7.82 4.18 29.51
CA ARG A 184 6.65 5.07 29.59
C ARG A 184 6.04 5.01 30.98
#